data_AF-A0A0M3K2T5-F1
#
_entry.id   AF-A0A0M3K2T5-F1
#
_cell.length_a   1.000
_cell.length_b   1.000
_cell.length_c   1.000
_cell.angle_alpha   90.00
_cell.angle_beta   90.00
_cell.angle_gamma   90.00
#
_symmetry.space_group_name_H-M   'P 1'
#
loop_
_entity.id
_entity.type
_entity.pdbx_description
1 polymer ?
#
loop_
_entity_poly.entity_id
_entity_poly.type
_entity_poly.pdbx_seq_one_letter_code
_entity_poly.pdbx_strand_id
1 'polypeptide(L)'
;MVKGVTLKSGETSGERAEQGFIALNSCFVYKKGYRLELNANDIESTESVQFKDECLRSCLMAMLEPNGFTCRSLMHMPKDDDCVLTAVDGDKAIRTDEQHSRIPVNFYENKCATPPIKGGMIEVRLVGYKGGEGIVQMVQAKGDKPFIFVVVDGLPDSKSFDVLYHENEVQDCFRMTREERNNAKKLTKISADKSGMAVQPWNTIDFDILRDSALNKTIAVVDSRTGEPAVCGRIKIKGDKADWQSAKNASQSSYNFLSIYLSFFIYLILSI
;
A
#
# COMPACT_ATOMS: atom_id res chain seq x y z
N MET A 1 35.75 -8.29 -39.55
CA MET A 1 35.47 -8.63 -38.13
C MET A 1 35.63 -7.37 -37.29
N VAL A 2 34.54 -6.76 -36.84
CA VAL A 2 34.33 -6.26 -35.46
C VAL A 2 32.81 -6.14 -35.32
N LYS A 3 32.22 -6.99 -34.45
CA LYS A 3 30.81 -6.89 -34.08
C LYS A 3 30.65 -5.66 -33.18
N GLY A 4 29.78 -4.74 -33.57
CA GLY A 4 29.31 -3.67 -32.70
C GLY A 4 28.52 -4.28 -31.55
N VAL A 5 29.03 -4.10 -30.33
CA VAL A 5 28.33 -4.43 -29.09
C VAL A 5 27.42 -3.25 -28.76
N THR A 6 26.11 -3.46 -28.90
CA THR A 6 25.10 -2.53 -28.38
C THR A 6 25.10 -2.62 -26.85
N LEU A 7 25.68 -1.63 -26.19
CA LEU A 7 25.59 -1.46 -24.74
C LEU A 7 24.14 -1.10 -24.38
N LYS A 8 23.47 -1.99 -23.63
CA LYS A 8 22.21 -1.68 -22.95
C LYS A 8 22.48 -0.60 -21.88
N SER A 9 21.73 0.49 -21.94
CA SER A 9 21.76 1.54 -20.92
C SER A 9 21.38 0.96 -19.55
N GLY A 10 22.30 1.06 -18.59
CA GLY A 10 21.98 0.82 -17.19
C GLY A 10 21.16 1.98 -16.66
N GLU A 11 19.94 1.69 -16.18
CA GLU A 11 19.16 2.60 -15.34
C GLU A 11 20.04 3.05 -14.16
N THR A 12 20.39 4.33 -14.16
CA THR A 12 21.25 4.97 -13.16
C THR A 12 20.51 5.11 -11.83
N SER A 13 21.23 5.06 -10.71
CA SER A 13 20.70 5.19 -9.34
C SER A 13 19.80 6.42 -9.11
N GLY A 14 20.03 7.50 -9.86
CA GLY A 14 19.19 8.70 -9.81
C GLY A 14 17.73 8.46 -10.22
N GLU A 15 17.49 7.65 -11.26
CA GLU A 15 16.15 7.35 -11.78
C GLU A 15 15.34 6.49 -10.80
N ARG A 16 16.02 5.59 -10.06
CA ARG A 16 15.36 4.74 -9.04
C ARG A 16 14.98 5.53 -7.79
N ALA A 17 15.83 6.45 -7.36
CA ALA A 17 15.52 7.34 -6.23
C ALA A 17 14.33 8.27 -6.58
N GLU A 18 14.27 8.74 -7.83
CA GLU A 18 13.14 9.52 -8.34
C GLU A 18 11.84 8.69 -8.38
N GLN A 19 11.90 7.44 -8.85
CA GLN A 19 10.75 6.52 -8.80
C GLN A 19 10.24 6.27 -7.38
N GLY A 20 11.13 6.05 -6.41
CA GLY A 20 10.74 5.88 -5.00
C GLY A 20 10.07 7.14 -4.44
N PHE A 21 10.60 8.31 -4.78
CA PHE A 21 10.01 9.60 -4.40
C PHE A 21 8.61 9.82 -5.00
N ILE A 22 8.43 9.48 -6.28
CA ILE A 22 7.12 9.53 -6.96
C ILE A 22 6.13 8.59 -6.25
N ALA A 23 6.59 7.41 -5.85
CA ALA A 23 5.75 6.42 -5.18
C ALA A 23 5.26 6.90 -3.79
N LEU A 24 6.13 7.49 -2.96
CA LEU A 24 5.73 8.10 -1.68
C LEU A 24 4.62 9.14 -1.90
N ASN A 25 4.86 10.11 -2.79
CA ASN A 25 3.91 11.20 -3.03
C ASN A 25 2.59 10.70 -3.60
N SER A 26 2.57 9.62 -4.37
CA SER A 26 1.34 9.08 -4.95
C SER A 26 0.36 8.47 -3.94
N CYS A 27 0.79 8.21 -2.69
CA CYS A 27 -0.14 7.87 -1.61
C CYS A 27 -0.91 9.07 -1.07
N PHE A 28 -0.49 10.31 -1.36
CA PHE A 28 -1.01 11.51 -0.71
C PHE A 28 -1.62 12.50 -1.70
N VAL A 29 -2.77 13.04 -1.33
CA VAL A 29 -3.43 14.11 -2.07
C VAL A 29 -3.35 15.40 -1.27
N TYR A 30 -2.61 16.37 -1.80
CA TYR A 30 -2.58 17.73 -1.26
C TYR A 30 -3.92 18.43 -1.54
N LYS A 31 -4.58 18.95 -0.49
CA LYS A 31 -5.76 19.81 -0.65
C LYS A 31 -5.41 21.23 -0.24
N LYS A 32 -5.17 22.09 -1.24
CA LYS A 32 -4.86 23.50 -1.03
C LYS A 32 -6.02 24.24 -0.36
N GLY A 33 -5.73 24.95 0.74
CA GLY A 33 -6.74 25.73 1.46
C GLY A 33 -7.72 24.87 2.24
N TYR A 34 -7.30 23.68 2.66
CA TYR A 34 -8.06 22.83 3.57
C TYR A 34 -7.27 22.61 4.86
N ARG A 35 -8.00 22.38 5.96
CA ARG A 35 -7.43 21.93 7.23
C ARG A 35 -8.41 21.00 7.94
N LEU A 36 -7.90 20.21 8.87
CA LEU A 36 -8.74 19.57 9.87
C LEU A 36 -8.83 20.47 11.11
N GLU A 37 -10.05 20.62 11.64
CA GLU A 37 -10.25 21.13 12.99
C GLU A 37 -10.25 19.91 13.92
N LEU A 38 -9.08 19.58 14.44
CA LEU A 38 -8.87 18.45 15.34
C LEU A 38 -9.03 18.91 16.78
N ASN A 39 -9.73 18.10 17.58
CA ASN A 39 -9.61 18.18 19.04
C ASN A 39 -8.40 17.38 19.50
N ALA A 40 -8.02 17.53 20.77
CA ALA A 40 -6.88 16.79 21.34
C ALA A 40 -7.00 15.26 21.18
N ASN A 41 -8.22 14.72 21.21
CA ASN A 41 -8.48 13.29 21.05
C ASN A 41 -8.36 12.80 19.60
N ASP A 42 -8.39 13.70 18.63
CA ASP A 42 -8.28 13.36 17.21
C ASP A 42 -6.81 13.39 16.73
N ILE A 43 -5.89 13.89 17.56
CA ILE A 43 -4.46 13.93 17.29
C ILE A 43 -3.84 12.64 17.81
N GLU A 44 -3.27 11.85 16.89
CA GLU A 44 -2.62 10.58 17.22
C GLU A 44 -1.13 10.78 17.48
N SER A 45 -0.47 11.63 16.68
CA SER A 45 0.91 12.05 16.92
C SER A 45 1.17 13.47 16.44
N THR A 46 2.18 14.10 17.04
CA THR A 46 2.79 15.36 16.57
C THR A 46 4.30 15.15 16.47
N GLU A 47 4.83 15.32 15.26
CA GLU A 47 6.25 15.14 14.93
C GLU A 47 6.87 16.50 14.60
N SER A 48 8.12 16.72 15.02
CA SER A 48 8.87 17.90 14.59
C SER A 48 9.62 17.57 13.29
N VAL A 49 9.20 18.16 12.17
CA VAL A 49 9.74 17.92 10.84
C VAL A 49 9.81 19.21 10.01
N GLN A 50 10.92 19.39 9.31
CA GLN A 50 11.14 20.56 8.46
C GLN A 50 10.49 20.38 7.10
N PHE A 51 10.61 19.17 6.54
CA PHE A 51 10.23 18.90 5.17
C PHE A 51 8.92 18.13 5.08
N LYS A 52 8.10 18.49 4.09
CA LYS A 52 6.82 17.82 3.79
C LYS A 52 6.99 16.30 3.70
N ASP A 53 8.02 15.83 3.00
CA ASP A 53 8.20 14.40 2.74
C ASP A 53 8.52 13.61 4.02
N GLU A 54 9.16 14.22 5.03
CA GLU A 54 9.35 13.61 6.35
C GLU A 54 7.99 13.40 7.03
N CYS A 55 7.10 14.40 6.97
CA CYS A 55 5.74 14.29 7.47
C CYS A 55 4.93 13.18 6.76
N LEU A 56 5.06 13.07 5.42
CA LEU A 56 4.43 12.00 4.65
C LEU A 56 4.96 10.61 5.07
N ARG A 57 6.27 10.49 5.29
CA ARG A 57 6.90 9.24 5.77
C ARG A 57 6.41 8.88 7.15
N SER A 58 6.39 9.81 8.10
CA SER A 58 5.91 9.56 9.47
C SER A 58 4.48 9.02 9.47
N CYS A 59 3.61 9.51 8.58
CA CYS A 59 2.27 8.97 8.41
C CYS A 59 2.26 7.49 7.96
N LEU A 60 3.12 7.11 7.01
CA LEU A 60 3.23 5.70 6.60
C LEU A 60 3.93 4.84 7.67
N MET A 61 4.93 5.37 8.37
CA MET A 61 5.64 4.69 9.46
C MET A 61 4.70 4.35 10.62
N ALA A 62 3.78 5.26 10.98
CA ALA A 62 2.77 5.01 12.00
C ALA A 62 1.92 3.75 11.72
N MET A 63 1.78 3.35 10.44
CA MET A 63 1.07 2.12 10.07
C MET A 63 1.89 0.84 10.29
N LEU A 64 3.22 0.95 10.36
CA LEU A 64 4.16 -0.18 10.54
C LEU A 64 4.29 -0.58 12.00
N GLU A 65 4.19 0.41 12.90
CA GLU A 65 4.37 0.22 14.33
C GLU A 65 3.37 -0.81 14.91
N PRO A 66 3.80 -1.69 15.84
CA PRO A 66 2.92 -2.69 16.44
C PRO A 66 1.70 -2.11 17.16
N ASN A 67 1.87 -0.95 17.81
CA ASN A 67 0.83 -0.20 18.51
C ASN A 67 0.51 1.13 17.82
N GLY A 68 0.89 1.26 16.55
CA GLY A 68 0.60 2.45 15.77
C GLY A 68 -0.85 2.51 15.32
N PHE A 69 -1.15 3.45 14.43
CA PHE A 69 -2.48 3.70 13.92
C PHE A 69 -2.48 3.81 12.40
N THR A 70 -3.65 3.65 11.80
CA THR A 70 -3.82 3.92 10.37
C THR A 70 -3.90 5.41 10.15
N CYS A 71 -2.77 6.05 9.84
CA CYS A 71 -2.75 7.47 9.53
C CYS A 71 -3.52 7.75 8.23
N ARG A 72 -4.65 8.43 8.37
CA ARG A 72 -5.59 8.71 7.26
C ARG A 72 -5.38 10.08 6.65
N SER A 73 -4.84 11.01 7.41
CA SER A 73 -4.47 12.33 6.94
C SER A 73 -3.44 12.98 7.85
N LEU A 74 -2.84 14.06 7.37
CA LEU A 74 -1.82 14.82 8.08
C LEU A 74 -1.86 16.31 7.75
N MET A 75 -1.30 17.11 8.65
CA MET A 75 -1.09 18.54 8.47
C MET A 75 0.39 18.86 8.69
N HIS A 76 1.06 19.36 7.65
CA HIS A 76 2.44 19.88 7.74
C HIS A 76 2.40 21.40 7.90
N MET A 77 3.08 21.92 8.92
CA MET A 77 3.14 23.33 9.30
C MET A 77 4.60 23.80 9.22
N PRO A 78 5.09 24.22 8.02
CA PRO A 78 6.51 24.48 7.79
C PRO A 78 7.09 25.64 8.60
N LYS A 79 6.25 26.52 9.16
CA LYS A 79 6.74 27.66 9.96
C LYS A 79 7.13 27.24 11.37
N ASP A 80 6.50 26.19 11.87
CA ASP A 80 6.64 25.72 13.24
C ASP A 80 7.44 24.40 13.28
N ASP A 81 7.94 23.94 12.12
CA ASP A 81 8.55 22.62 11.93
C ASP A 81 7.69 21.49 12.50
N ASP A 82 6.36 21.60 12.36
CA ASP A 82 5.40 20.67 12.97
C ASP A 82 4.67 19.82 11.93
N CYS A 83 4.38 18.59 12.30
CA CYS A 83 3.60 17.64 11.54
C CYS A 83 2.59 16.93 12.46
N VAL A 84 1.31 17.13 12.18
CA VAL A 84 0.23 16.51 12.94
C VAL A 84 -0.33 15.33 12.15
N LEU A 85 -0.32 14.14 12.76
CA LEU A 85 -0.81 12.90 12.18
C LEU A 85 -2.13 12.50 12.84
N THR A 86 -3.07 11.97 12.05
CA THR A 86 -4.40 11.60 12.56
C THR A 86 -5.01 10.40 11.85
N ALA A 87 -5.83 9.65 12.59
CA ALA A 87 -6.71 8.61 12.05
C ALA A 87 -8.00 9.17 11.42
N VAL A 88 -8.20 10.50 11.42
CA VAL A 88 -9.37 11.15 10.84
C VAL A 88 -9.28 11.20 9.31
N ASP A 89 -10.36 10.78 8.66
CA ASP A 89 -10.52 10.85 7.22
C ASP A 89 -10.52 12.29 6.68
N GLY A 90 -9.94 12.47 5.50
CA GLY A 90 -9.82 13.79 4.88
C GLY A 90 -11.11 14.35 4.27
N ASP A 91 -12.22 13.64 4.39
CA ASP A 91 -13.58 14.11 4.05
C ASP A 91 -14.12 15.09 5.11
N LYS A 92 -13.63 15.01 6.35
CA LYS A 92 -13.92 15.96 7.43
C LYS A 92 -13.12 17.26 7.34
N ALA A 93 -12.20 17.37 6.37
CA ALA A 93 -11.42 18.59 6.18
C ALA A 93 -12.31 19.74 5.69
N ILE A 94 -12.20 20.88 6.36
CA ILE A 94 -12.95 22.08 6.00
C ILE A 94 -12.12 22.98 5.09
N ARG A 95 -12.79 23.67 4.17
CA ARG A 95 -12.16 24.67 3.31
C ARG A 95 -11.95 25.96 4.09
N THR A 96 -10.72 26.45 4.13
CA THR A 96 -10.36 27.71 4.76
C THR A 96 -10.41 28.83 3.71
N ASP A 97 -11.61 29.22 3.33
CA ASP A 97 -11.79 30.49 2.63
C ASP A 97 -11.72 31.63 3.66
N GLU A 98 -10.90 32.66 3.39
CA GLU A 98 -10.96 33.99 4.02
C GLU A 98 -10.61 34.13 5.52
N GLN A 99 -9.43 33.69 5.95
CA GLN A 99 -8.80 34.34 7.11
C GLN A 99 -7.32 34.60 6.86
N HIS A 100 -7.00 35.86 6.53
CA HIS A 100 -5.68 36.38 6.18
C HIS A 100 -4.60 36.26 7.28
N SER A 101 -4.86 35.52 8.37
CA SER A 101 -3.98 35.44 9.54
C SER A 101 -3.69 34.02 10.04
N ARG A 102 -3.95 32.97 9.26
CA ARG A 102 -3.67 31.59 9.71
C ARG A 102 -2.31 31.11 9.18
N ILE A 103 -1.54 30.51 10.08
CA ILE A 103 -0.28 29.80 9.81
C ILE A 103 -0.47 28.93 8.55
N PRO A 104 0.47 28.91 7.59
CA PRO A 104 0.34 28.09 6.40
C PRO A 104 0.35 26.62 6.79
N VAL A 105 -0.83 26.00 6.75
CA VAL A 105 -1.02 24.57 6.96
C VAL A 105 -1.12 23.90 5.59
N ASN A 106 -0.30 22.89 5.37
CA ASN A 106 -0.40 22.02 4.21
C ASN A 106 -1.10 20.72 4.61
N PHE A 107 -2.35 20.56 4.16
CA PHE A 107 -3.14 19.37 4.44
C PHE A 107 -2.97 18.31 3.34
N TYR A 108 -2.75 17.06 3.77
CA TYR A 108 -2.65 15.91 2.88
C TYR A 108 -3.54 14.77 3.35
N GLU A 109 -4.28 14.18 2.40
CA GLU A 109 -5.08 12.98 2.63
C GLU A 109 -4.30 11.74 2.18
N ASN A 110 -4.20 10.72 3.04
CA ASN A 110 -3.55 9.45 2.71
C ASN A 110 -4.54 8.52 2.00
N LYS A 111 -4.44 8.42 0.67
CA LYS A 111 -5.26 7.52 -0.15
C LYS A 111 -4.84 6.06 -0.02
N CYS A 112 -3.61 5.77 0.39
CA CYS A 112 -3.15 4.40 0.62
C CYS A 112 -3.73 3.78 1.91
N ALA A 113 -4.21 4.60 2.86
CA ALA A 113 -4.87 4.13 4.08
C ALA A 113 -6.19 3.38 3.81
N THR A 114 -6.84 3.63 2.67
CA THR A 114 -8.12 3.02 2.30
C THR A 114 -7.94 2.09 1.10
N PRO A 115 -8.33 0.80 1.20
CA PRO A 115 -8.30 -0.11 0.06
C PRO A 115 -9.23 0.34 -1.08
N PRO A 116 -8.87 0.10 -2.35
CA PRO A 116 -9.64 0.59 -3.50
C PRO A 116 -10.97 -0.13 -3.69
N ILE A 117 -11.14 -1.31 -3.08
CA ILE A 117 -12.35 -2.13 -3.16
C ILE A 117 -12.69 -2.69 -1.78
N LYS A 118 -13.97 -3.07 -1.60
CA LYS A 118 -14.38 -3.93 -0.48
C LYS A 118 -14.16 -5.38 -0.87
N GLY A 119 -13.59 -6.17 0.03
CA GLY A 119 -13.28 -7.57 -0.24
C GLY A 119 -12.58 -8.23 0.93
N GLY A 120 -12.14 -9.47 0.71
CA GLY A 120 -11.33 -10.21 1.69
C GLY A 120 -9.95 -9.59 1.74
N MET A 121 -9.49 -9.27 2.94
CA MET A 121 -8.22 -8.57 3.15
C MET A 121 -7.24 -9.44 3.93
N ILE A 122 -5.99 -9.44 3.48
CA ILE A 122 -4.86 -10.02 4.20
C ILE A 122 -3.81 -8.94 4.49
N GLU A 123 -3.07 -9.15 5.57
CA GLU A 123 -1.92 -8.34 5.95
C GLU A 123 -0.73 -9.24 6.27
N VAL A 124 0.44 -8.76 5.89
CA VAL A 124 1.74 -9.30 6.26
C VAL A 124 2.52 -8.21 6.93
N ARG A 125 2.89 -8.42 8.20
CA ARG A 125 3.89 -7.58 8.86
C ARG A 125 5.26 -8.18 8.63
N LEU A 126 6.13 -7.40 8.00
CA LEU A 126 7.47 -7.77 7.57
C LEU A 126 8.47 -7.33 8.65
N VAL A 127 9.41 -8.21 8.98
CA VAL A 127 10.49 -7.92 9.93
C VAL A 127 11.81 -8.41 9.33
N GLY A 128 12.87 -7.64 9.51
CA GLY A 128 14.23 -7.97 9.10
C GLY A 128 15.25 -7.91 10.23
N TYR A 129 16.43 -8.51 10.01
CA TYR A 129 17.49 -8.66 11.02
C TYR A 129 18.16 -7.35 11.44
N LYS A 130 18.02 -6.26 10.65
CA LYS A 130 18.67 -4.96 10.90
C LYS A 130 17.67 -3.83 11.14
N GLY A 131 16.50 -4.13 11.71
CA GLY A 131 15.48 -3.14 12.01
C GLY A 131 14.61 -2.73 10.82
N GLY A 132 14.82 -3.33 9.64
CA GLY A 132 13.90 -3.16 8.52
C GLY A 132 12.53 -3.75 8.86
N GLU A 133 11.49 -2.97 8.61
CA GLU A 133 10.11 -3.35 8.89
C GLU A 133 9.19 -2.93 7.75
N GLY A 134 8.00 -3.51 7.68
CA GLY A 134 7.08 -3.16 6.62
C GLY A 134 5.72 -3.83 6.75
N ILE A 135 4.80 -3.40 5.89
CA ILE A 135 3.49 -4.02 5.72
C ILE A 135 3.26 -4.33 4.24
N VAL A 136 2.67 -5.49 3.99
CA VAL A 136 2.05 -5.82 2.71
C VAL A 136 0.58 -6.07 2.98
N GLN A 137 -0.29 -5.33 2.34
CA GLN A 137 -1.73 -5.55 2.40
C GLN A 137 -2.24 -5.93 1.02
N MET A 138 -3.14 -6.90 0.97
CA MET A 138 -3.83 -7.27 -0.27
C MET A 138 -5.33 -7.37 -0.02
N VAL A 139 -6.11 -6.91 -0.99
CA VAL A 139 -7.58 -6.98 -0.96
C VAL A 139 -8.10 -7.54 -2.27
N GLN A 140 -9.13 -8.38 -2.20
CA GLN A 140 -9.74 -9.00 -3.37
C GLN A 140 -11.23 -9.22 -3.18
N ALA A 141 -12.00 -8.89 -4.21
CA ALA A 141 -13.38 -9.34 -4.38
C ALA A 141 -13.40 -10.58 -5.28
N LYS A 142 -14.36 -11.49 -5.06
CA LYS A 142 -14.40 -12.76 -5.79
C LYS A 142 -14.54 -12.57 -7.30
N GLY A 143 -13.61 -13.18 -8.03
CA GLY A 143 -13.56 -13.12 -9.50
C GLY A 143 -12.86 -11.89 -10.06
N ASP A 144 -12.42 -10.97 -9.19
CA ASP A 144 -11.58 -9.84 -9.56
C ASP A 144 -10.10 -10.14 -9.27
N LYS A 145 -9.21 -9.37 -9.90
CA LYS A 145 -7.78 -9.37 -9.56
C LYS A 145 -7.58 -8.67 -8.20
N PRO A 146 -6.69 -9.17 -7.34
CA PRO A 146 -6.39 -8.51 -6.09
C PRO A 146 -5.61 -7.21 -6.33
N PHE A 147 -5.75 -6.29 -5.39
CA PHE A 147 -4.88 -5.14 -5.25
C PHE A 147 -3.83 -5.41 -4.16
N ILE A 148 -2.61 -4.94 -4.36
CA ILE A 148 -1.51 -4.97 -3.39
C ILE A 148 -1.09 -3.55 -3.02
N PHE A 149 -0.81 -3.34 -1.73
CA PHE A 149 -0.16 -2.17 -1.16
C PHE A 149 1.05 -2.63 -0.36
N VAL A 150 2.18 -1.94 -0.52
CA VAL A 150 3.43 -2.27 0.18
C VAL A 150 4.06 -0.99 0.72
N VAL A 151 4.47 -1.03 1.98
CA VAL A 151 5.37 -0.05 2.58
C VAL A 151 6.45 -0.81 3.31
N VAL A 152 7.70 -0.49 3.05
CA VAL A 152 8.85 -1.06 3.76
C VAL A 152 9.81 0.06 4.08
N ASP A 153 10.32 0.06 5.30
CA ASP A 153 11.36 0.97 5.76
C ASP A 153 12.63 0.21 6.17
N GLY A 154 13.75 0.91 6.24
CA GLY A 154 15.05 0.35 6.59
C GLY A 154 15.68 -0.52 5.48
N LEU A 155 15.29 -0.32 4.22
CA LEU A 155 15.95 -0.97 3.08
C LEU A 155 17.24 -0.23 2.69
N PRO A 156 18.23 -0.93 2.09
CA PRO A 156 19.33 -0.26 1.41
C PRO A 156 18.83 0.76 0.38
N ASP A 157 19.34 1.98 0.49
CA ASP A 157 18.87 3.14 -0.26
C ASP A 157 19.05 3.01 -1.79
N SER A 158 18.17 3.66 -2.54
CA SER A 158 18.24 3.75 -4.01
C SER A 158 18.36 2.40 -4.75
N LYS A 159 17.88 1.30 -4.13
CA LYS A 159 17.87 -0.04 -4.70
C LYS A 159 16.46 -0.50 -5.08
N SER A 160 16.41 -1.51 -5.94
CA SER A 160 15.17 -2.21 -6.27
C SER A 160 15.06 -3.54 -5.56
N PHE A 161 13.84 -3.88 -5.19
CA PHE A 161 13.50 -5.11 -4.49
C PHE A 161 12.31 -5.79 -5.16
N ASP A 162 12.32 -7.11 -5.14
CA ASP A 162 11.18 -7.93 -5.57
C ASP A 162 10.39 -8.37 -4.34
N VAL A 163 9.07 -8.22 -4.40
CA VAL A 163 8.14 -8.74 -3.40
C VAL A 163 7.71 -10.12 -3.88
N LEU A 164 8.07 -11.14 -3.12
CA LEU A 164 7.93 -12.54 -3.48
C LEU A 164 6.99 -13.28 -2.52
N TYR A 165 6.14 -14.12 -3.08
CA TYR A 165 5.33 -15.09 -2.36
C TYR A 165 5.99 -16.46 -2.36
N HIS A 166 6.08 -17.08 -1.19
CA HIS A 166 6.57 -18.44 -1.01
C HIS A 166 5.44 -19.35 -0.51
N GLU A 167 5.24 -20.47 -1.20
CA GLU A 167 4.22 -21.48 -0.86
C GLU A 167 4.52 -22.21 0.45
N ASN A 168 5.73 -22.09 1.01
CA ASN A 168 6.09 -22.69 2.29
C ASN A 168 6.18 -21.63 3.40
N GLU A 169 5.90 -22.05 4.63
CA GLU A 169 6.20 -21.24 5.81
C GLU A 169 7.72 -21.20 6.00
N VAL A 170 8.31 -20.01 5.90
CA VAL A 170 9.72 -19.79 6.13
C VAL A 170 9.86 -19.15 7.51
N GLN A 171 10.45 -19.87 8.47
CA GLN A 171 10.62 -19.35 9.83
C GLN A 171 11.59 -18.17 9.88
N ASP A 172 12.65 -18.22 9.08
CA ASP A 172 13.67 -17.19 8.98
C ASP A 172 14.06 -17.01 7.50
N CYS A 173 13.62 -15.90 6.89
CA CYS A 173 13.93 -15.64 5.49
C CYS A 173 15.43 -15.55 5.22
N PHE A 174 16.23 -15.11 6.19
CA PHE A 174 17.69 -15.00 6.04
C PHE A 174 18.37 -16.36 5.94
N ARG A 175 17.67 -17.44 6.29
CA ARG A 175 18.11 -18.82 6.17
C ARG A 175 17.42 -19.58 5.04
N MET A 176 16.73 -18.89 4.12
CA MET A 176 16.13 -19.54 2.97
C MET A 176 17.17 -20.31 2.14
N THR A 177 16.84 -21.57 1.89
CA THR A 177 17.55 -22.45 0.97
C THR A 177 17.44 -21.93 -0.47
N ARG A 178 18.33 -22.41 -1.34
CA ARG A 178 18.30 -22.05 -2.76
C ARG A 178 17.01 -22.49 -3.45
N GLU A 179 16.45 -23.63 -3.05
CA GLU A 179 15.20 -24.15 -3.59
C GLU A 179 14.01 -23.26 -3.22
N GLU A 180 13.92 -22.83 -1.95
CA GLU A 180 12.87 -21.91 -1.49
C GLU A 180 12.92 -20.56 -2.22
N ARG A 181 14.11 -20.07 -2.56
CA ARG A 181 14.28 -18.85 -3.37
C ARG A 181 13.83 -19.03 -4.81
N ASN A 182 14.08 -20.19 -5.40
CA ASN A 182 13.72 -20.47 -6.80
C ASN A 182 12.23 -20.75 -7.00
N ASN A 183 11.55 -21.27 -5.97
CA ASN A 183 10.13 -21.63 -6.03
C ASN A 183 9.19 -20.46 -5.66
N ALA A 184 9.71 -19.24 -5.61
CA ALA A 184 8.94 -18.07 -5.22
C ALA A 184 8.19 -17.46 -6.42
N LYS A 185 6.95 -17.02 -6.19
CA LYS A 185 6.18 -16.25 -7.17
C LYS A 185 6.38 -14.76 -6.93
N LYS A 186 6.87 -14.04 -7.93
CA LYS A 186 6.95 -12.57 -7.87
C LYS A 186 5.56 -11.94 -7.92
N LEU A 187 5.26 -11.08 -6.94
CA LEU A 187 4.01 -10.34 -6.85
C LEU A 187 4.13 -8.95 -7.46
N THR A 188 5.16 -8.20 -7.06
CA THR A 188 5.45 -6.87 -7.58
C THR A 188 6.94 -6.52 -7.41
N LYS A 189 7.37 -5.36 -7.90
CA LYS A 189 8.69 -4.77 -7.71
C LYS A 189 8.52 -3.43 -7.01
N ILE A 190 9.39 -3.13 -6.04
CA ILE A 190 9.42 -1.85 -5.33
C ILE A 190 10.83 -1.24 -5.42
N SER A 191 10.91 0.08 -5.29
CA SER A 191 12.18 0.81 -5.27
C SER A 191 12.28 1.60 -3.98
N ALA A 192 13.37 1.39 -3.23
CA ALA A 192 13.68 2.21 -2.08
C ALA A 192 14.22 3.56 -2.55
N ASP A 193 13.76 4.62 -1.91
CA ASP A 193 14.31 5.96 -2.12
C ASP A 193 15.59 6.18 -1.30
N LYS A 194 16.01 7.44 -1.20
CA LYS A 194 17.25 7.84 -0.50
C LYS A 194 17.19 7.65 1.01
N SER A 195 16.00 7.56 1.62
CA SER A 195 15.89 7.29 3.06
C SER A 195 15.85 5.79 3.37
N GLY A 196 15.79 4.93 2.33
CA GLY A 196 15.60 3.50 2.52
C GLY A 196 14.14 3.08 2.65
N MET A 197 13.17 3.97 2.42
CA MET A 197 11.76 3.60 2.35
C MET A 197 11.38 3.22 0.93
N ALA A 198 10.60 2.16 0.78
CA ALA A 198 9.96 1.76 -0.47
C ALA A 198 8.45 1.73 -0.30
N VAL A 199 7.74 2.39 -1.22
CA VAL A 199 6.28 2.46 -1.23
C VAL A 199 5.77 1.91 -2.56
N GLN A 200 4.77 1.06 -2.51
CA GLN A 200 3.94 0.64 -3.63
C GLN A 200 2.49 0.98 -3.28
N PRO A 201 1.93 2.06 -3.86
CA PRO A 201 0.50 2.34 -3.76
C PRO A 201 -0.32 1.17 -4.32
N TRP A 202 -1.61 1.16 -3.98
CA TRP A 202 -2.55 0.15 -4.46
C TRP A 202 -2.45 -0.06 -5.98
N ASN A 203 -2.07 -1.28 -6.38
CA ASN A 203 -2.02 -1.70 -7.78
C ASN A 203 -2.50 -3.14 -7.93
N THR A 204 -3.02 -3.49 -9.11
CA THR A 204 -3.47 -4.86 -9.38
C THR A 204 -2.29 -5.81 -9.59
N ILE A 205 -2.42 -7.05 -9.11
CA ILE A 205 -1.45 -8.13 -9.38
C ILE A 205 -2.14 -9.38 -9.94
N ASP A 206 -1.36 -10.23 -10.59
CA ASP A 206 -1.83 -11.54 -11.07
C ASP A 206 -1.57 -12.63 -10.03
N PHE A 207 -2.34 -12.59 -8.94
CA PHE A 207 -2.29 -13.53 -7.82
C PHE A 207 -3.72 -13.74 -7.31
N ASP A 208 -4.02 -14.86 -6.66
CA ASP A 208 -5.36 -15.08 -6.09
C ASP A 208 -5.22 -15.28 -4.58
N ILE A 209 -5.68 -14.31 -3.80
CA ILE A 209 -5.55 -14.32 -2.35
C ILE A 209 -6.73 -15.04 -1.68
N LEU A 210 -7.90 -15.14 -2.32
CA LEU A 210 -9.12 -15.72 -1.75
C LEU A 210 -9.10 -17.27 -1.74
N ARG A 211 -7.95 -17.86 -1.43
CA ARG A 211 -7.76 -19.31 -1.24
C ARG A 211 -7.20 -19.57 0.14
N ASP A 212 -7.73 -20.57 0.84
CA ASP A 212 -7.22 -20.91 2.18
C ASP A 212 -5.75 -21.37 2.13
N SER A 213 -5.29 -21.86 0.97
CA SER A 213 -3.88 -22.20 0.74
C SER A 213 -2.95 -20.98 0.76
N ALA A 214 -3.44 -19.75 0.60
CA ALA A 214 -2.61 -18.55 0.65
C ALA A 214 -2.31 -18.09 2.09
N LEU A 215 -3.06 -18.57 3.09
CA LEU A 215 -2.87 -18.18 4.49
C LEU A 215 -1.69 -18.92 5.14
N ASN A 216 -1.05 -18.28 6.13
CA ASN A 216 0.14 -18.80 6.83
C ASN A 216 1.35 -19.05 5.92
N LYS A 217 1.32 -18.54 4.69
CA LYS A 217 2.44 -18.55 3.75
C LYS A 217 3.32 -17.32 3.94
N THR A 218 4.47 -17.28 3.28
CA THR A 218 5.47 -16.23 3.51
C THR A 218 5.46 -15.22 2.37
N ILE A 219 5.50 -13.93 2.71
CA ILE A 219 5.95 -12.88 1.79
C ILE A 219 7.36 -12.44 2.20
N ALA A 220 8.26 -12.33 1.23
CA ALA A 220 9.60 -11.81 1.42
C ALA A 220 9.89 -10.67 0.44
N VAL A 221 10.66 -9.70 0.89
CA VAL A 221 11.21 -8.63 0.06
C VAL A 221 12.68 -8.91 -0.12
N VAL A 222 13.13 -9.06 -1.37
CA VAL A 222 14.51 -9.47 -1.70
C VAL A 222 15.16 -8.46 -2.63
N ASP A 223 16.47 -8.23 -2.50
CA ASP A 223 17.22 -7.37 -3.44
C ASP A 223 17.14 -7.97 -4.84
N SER A 224 16.60 -7.22 -5.81
CA SER A 224 16.33 -7.75 -7.17
C SER A 224 17.59 -8.19 -7.91
N ARG A 225 18.78 -7.78 -7.47
CA ARG A 225 20.06 -8.11 -8.11
C ARG A 225 20.73 -9.31 -7.45
N THR A 226 20.77 -9.35 -6.11
CA THR A 226 21.46 -10.44 -5.38
C THR A 226 20.53 -11.59 -5.02
N GLY A 227 19.22 -11.36 -4.98
CA GLY A 227 18.24 -12.31 -4.46
C GLY A 227 18.34 -12.50 -2.94
N GLU A 228 19.06 -11.60 -2.25
CA GLU A 228 19.19 -11.65 -0.80
C GLU A 228 17.93 -11.09 -0.13
N PRO A 229 17.36 -11.78 0.86
CA PRO A 229 16.19 -11.31 1.59
C PRO A 229 16.54 -10.13 2.49
N ALA A 230 15.68 -9.12 2.48
CA ALA A 230 15.78 -7.93 3.31
C ALA A 230 14.82 -7.98 4.51
N VAL A 231 13.55 -8.32 4.25
CA VAL A 231 12.50 -8.48 5.27
C VAL A 231 11.52 -9.58 4.85
N CYS A 232 10.86 -10.23 5.81
CA CYS A 232 9.80 -11.20 5.53
C CYS A 232 8.75 -11.27 6.62
N GLY A 233 7.61 -11.88 6.30
CA GLY A 233 6.52 -12.07 7.23
C GLY A 233 5.51 -13.10 6.75
N ARG A 234 4.59 -13.46 7.66
CA ARG A 234 3.54 -14.45 7.41
C ARG A 234 2.21 -13.80 7.09
N ILE A 235 1.50 -14.38 6.14
CA ILE A 235 0.17 -13.92 5.70
C ILE A 235 -0.88 -14.23 6.77
N LYS A 236 -1.61 -13.19 7.18
CA LYS A 236 -2.75 -13.28 8.09
C LYS A 236 -3.97 -12.56 7.52
N ILE A 237 -5.16 -12.96 7.95
CA ILE A 237 -6.39 -12.22 7.66
C ILE A 237 -6.32 -10.87 8.39
N LYS A 238 -6.68 -9.79 7.69
CA LYS A 238 -6.88 -8.46 8.28
C LYS A 238 -8.38 -8.21 8.45
N GLY A 239 -8.81 -7.89 9.68
CA GLY A 239 -10.23 -7.74 10.01
C GLY A 239 -10.88 -9.05 10.45
N ASP A 240 -12.20 -9.16 10.26
CA ASP A 240 -12.98 -10.31 10.74
C ASP A 240 -12.90 -11.51 9.79
N LYS A 241 -12.87 -12.72 10.36
CA LYS A 241 -12.91 -13.97 9.60
C LYS A 241 -14.24 -14.14 8.85
N ALA A 242 -15.35 -13.61 9.36
CA ALA A 242 -16.65 -13.60 8.70
C ALA A 242 -16.63 -12.76 7.42
N ASP A 243 -15.99 -11.59 7.43
CA ASP A 243 -15.83 -10.76 6.24
C ASP A 243 -14.98 -11.48 5.19
N TRP A 244 -13.89 -12.14 5.62
CA TRP A 244 -13.07 -12.99 4.76
C TRP A 244 -13.87 -14.12 4.10
N GLN A 245 -14.64 -14.88 4.88
CA GLN A 245 -15.47 -15.96 4.33
C GLN A 245 -16.57 -15.42 3.43
N SER A 246 -17.16 -14.27 3.76
CA SER A 246 -18.17 -13.60 2.93
C SER A 246 -17.57 -13.20 1.59
N ALA A 247 -16.37 -12.64 1.56
CA ALA A 247 -15.67 -12.30 0.32
C ALA A 247 -15.37 -13.52 -0.56
N LYS A 248 -14.97 -14.65 0.03
CA LYS A 248 -14.77 -15.92 -0.70
C LYS A 248 -16.08 -16.48 -1.28
N ASN A 249 -17.15 -16.40 -0.49
CA ASN A 249 -18.41 -17.05 -0.80
C ASN A 249 -19.40 -16.17 -1.56
N ALA A 250 -19.12 -14.86 -1.69
CA ALA A 250 -19.95 -13.92 -2.44
C ALA A 250 -20.31 -14.54 -3.79
N SER A 251 -21.60 -14.62 -4.10
CA SER A 251 -22.01 -14.89 -5.46
C SER A 251 -21.66 -13.65 -6.28
N GLN A 252 -21.05 -13.84 -7.45
CA GLN A 252 -21.09 -12.79 -8.45
C GLN A 252 -22.56 -12.62 -8.77
N SER A 253 -23.19 -11.60 -8.18
CA SER A 253 -24.50 -11.15 -8.61
C SER A 253 -24.30 -10.60 -10.01
N SER A 254 -24.38 -11.50 -10.99
CA SER A 254 -24.59 -11.13 -12.38
C SER A 254 -25.91 -10.37 -12.33
N TYR A 255 -25.81 -9.05 -12.41
CA TYR A 255 -26.95 -8.17 -12.58
C TYR A 255 -27.70 -8.65 -13.82
N ASN A 256 -28.72 -9.49 -13.62
CA ASN A 256 -29.72 -9.86 -14.61
C ASN A 256 -30.63 -8.66 -14.87
N PHE A 257 -30.07 -7.51 -15.25
CA PHE A 257 -30.82 -6.36 -15.72
C PHE A 257 -31.57 -6.69 -17.02
N LEU A 258 -31.15 -7.72 -17.77
CA LEU A 258 -31.85 -8.21 -18.96
C LEU A 258 -33.14 -8.99 -18.66
N SER A 259 -33.29 -9.59 -17.48
CA SER A 259 -34.49 -10.40 -17.16
C SER A 259 -35.73 -9.53 -16.89
N ILE A 260 -35.53 -8.36 -16.27
CA ILE A 260 -36.63 -7.42 -15.95
C ILE A 260 -37.13 -6.74 -17.24
N TYR A 261 -36.23 -6.37 -18.17
CA TYR A 261 -36.65 -5.78 -19.45
C TYR A 261 -37.36 -6.78 -20.36
N LEU A 262 -36.92 -8.06 -20.42
CA LEU A 262 -37.60 -9.09 -21.21
C LEU A 262 -39.00 -9.42 -20.68
N SER A 263 -39.18 -9.45 -19.35
CA SER A 263 -40.51 -9.68 -18.76
C SER A 263 -41.47 -8.50 -18.98
N PHE A 264 -40.99 -7.25 -18.96
CA PHE A 264 -41.78 -6.08 -19.34
C PHE A 264 -42.14 -6.06 -20.84
N PHE A 265 -41.21 -6.42 -21.72
CA PHE A 265 -41.46 -6.48 -23.17
C PHE A 265 -42.46 -7.58 -23.55
N ILE A 266 -42.38 -8.76 -22.92
CA ILE A 266 -43.34 -9.85 -23.14
C ILE A 266 -44.75 -9.43 -22.67
N TYR A 267 -44.86 -8.73 -21.54
CA TYR A 267 -46.14 -8.22 -21.05
C TYR A 267 -46.77 -7.20 -22.02
N LEU A 268 -45.96 -6.32 -22.61
CA LEU A 268 -46.44 -5.32 -23.57
C LEU A 268 -46.91 -5.95 -24.89
N ILE A 269 -46.23 -6.99 -25.37
CA ILE A 269 -46.60 -7.70 -26.61
C ILE A 269 -47.89 -8.52 -26.42
N LEU A 270 -48.12 -9.07 -25.22
CA LEU A 270 -49.35 -9.82 -24.90
C LEU A 270 -50.57 -8.93 -24.62
N SER A 271 -50.39 -7.61 -24.55
CA SER A 271 -51.44 -6.61 -24.25
C SER A 271 -51.94 -5.85 -25.49
N ILE A 272 -51.48 -6.22 -26.70
CA ILE A 272 -51.93 -5.71 -28.01
C ILE A 272 -52.66 -6.84 -28.73
#